data_AF-A0A7V9R996-F1
#
_entry.id   AF-A0A7V9R996-F1
#
_cell.length_a   1.000
_cell.length_b   1.000
_cell.length_c   1.000
_cell.angle_alpha   90.00
_cell.angle_beta   90.00
_cell.angle_gamma   90.00
#
_symmetry.space_group_name_H-M   'P 1'
#
loop_
_entity.id
_entity.type
_entity.pdbx_description
1 polymer ?
#
loop_
_entity_poly.entity_id
_entity_poly.type
_entity_poly.pdbx_seq_one_letter_code
_entity_poly.pdbx_strand_id
1 'polypeptide(L)'
;MPTRTTERGPSLRPAVAVWALVGLVGVAVAATYARLPPSSFYNVSEGGIDGGLGRALVYSNFPVALIALAVAALVADRLDERLSDAASVVAVALCLVVAAPGVVDQNDLDAKALNAIPFFGVLLVLALTVVAVGRAGLGRSTPPRPGDPVRLALAALLALAAIPWLFAELGFYVDDVPGLGAVFMSDEIVPEPGHPDLRAVHLGHHHGTDGVLFALSALVLSRELAAMRRPALRAVLAGYLSLMLVYGIANALEDFWLEQLVKRDVTSFKLPGMLRPDLAPEWAAIVLAAALVYVFAFRPAART
;
A
#
# COMPACT_ATOMS: atom_id res chain seq x y z
N MET A 1 -29.12 -28.92 -11.12
CA MET A 1 -29.42 -27.55 -10.68
C MET A 1 -28.47 -27.22 -9.53
N PRO A 2 -27.31 -26.57 -9.76
CA PRO A 2 -26.36 -26.31 -8.69
C PRO A 2 -26.94 -25.29 -7.71
N THR A 3 -26.77 -25.58 -6.43
CA THR A 3 -27.40 -24.98 -5.26
C THR A 3 -26.89 -23.57 -4.95
N ARG A 4 -27.82 -22.71 -4.50
CA ARG A 4 -27.68 -21.32 -3.99
C ARG A 4 -26.66 -21.16 -2.84
N THR A 5 -25.37 -21.38 -3.07
CA THR A 5 -24.31 -21.23 -2.05
C THR A 5 -23.30 -20.12 -2.38
N THR A 6 -23.30 -19.63 -3.62
CA THR A 6 -22.36 -18.59 -4.09
C THR A 6 -22.58 -17.20 -3.49
N GLU A 7 -23.68 -16.97 -2.77
CA GLU A 7 -24.03 -15.66 -2.18
C GLU A 7 -23.50 -15.42 -0.76
N ARG A 8 -22.86 -16.42 -0.10
CA ARG A 8 -22.38 -16.28 1.28
C ARG A 8 -20.87 -15.99 1.31
N GLY A 9 -20.47 -14.86 1.90
CA GLY A 9 -19.08 -14.46 2.11
C GLY A 9 -18.80 -13.00 1.72
N PRO A 10 -17.59 -12.48 1.98
CA PRO A 10 -17.20 -11.12 1.63
C PRO A 10 -17.22 -10.91 0.11
N SER A 11 -17.52 -9.67 -0.32
CA SER A 11 -17.35 -9.28 -1.72
C SER A 11 -15.86 -9.19 -2.07
N LEU A 12 -15.52 -9.57 -3.30
CA LEU A 12 -14.17 -9.42 -3.85
C LEU A 12 -14.01 -8.12 -4.65
N ARG A 13 -15.05 -7.27 -4.76
CA ARG A 13 -14.94 -5.97 -5.46
C ARG A 13 -13.86 -5.07 -4.84
N PRO A 14 -13.76 -4.93 -3.49
CA PRO A 14 -12.66 -4.18 -2.87
C PRO A 14 -11.28 -4.75 -3.21
N ALA A 15 -11.12 -6.08 -3.18
CA ALA A 15 -9.86 -6.72 -3.54
C ALA A 15 -9.46 -6.47 -4.99
N VAL A 16 -10.41 -6.55 -5.93
CA VAL A 16 -10.16 -6.23 -7.35
C VAL A 16 -9.80 -4.74 -7.52
N ALA A 17 -10.47 -3.83 -6.81
CA ALA A 17 -10.13 -2.41 -6.85
C ALA A 17 -8.72 -2.14 -6.30
N VAL A 18 -8.34 -2.82 -5.22
CA VAL A 18 -6.97 -2.76 -4.68
C VAL A 18 -5.96 -3.28 -5.71
N TRP A 19 -6.20 -4.43 -6.33
CA TRP A 19 -5.32 -4.96 -7.38
C TRP A 19 -5.18 -4.01 -8.57
N ALA A 20 -6.28 -3.40 -9.01
CA ALA A 20 -6.25 -2.42 -10.08
C ALA A 20 -5.43 -1.18 -9.69
N LEU A 21 -5.60 -0.66 -8.47
CA LEU A 21 -4.86 0.49 -7.98
C LEU A 21 -3.36 0.21 -7.88
N VAL A 22 -2.96 -0.86 -7.17
CA VAL A 22 -1.54 -1.20 -7.02
C VAL A 22 -0.90 -1.60 -8.34
N GLY A 23 -1.66 -2.23 -9.24
CA GLY A 23 -1.21 -2.56 -10.59
C GLY A 23 -0.98 -1.32 -11.46
N LEU A 24 -1.87 -0.33 -11.38
CA LEU A 24 -1.72 0.94 -12.09
C LEU A 24 -0.45 1.68 -11.64
N VAL A 25 -0.22 1.77 -10.33
CA VAL A 25 1.01 2.35 -9.78
C VAL A 25 2.23 1.54 -10.21
N GLY A 26 2.17 0.20 -10.18
CA GLY A 26 3.26 -0.64 -10.68
C GLY A 26 3.61 -0.41 -12.15
N VAL A 27 2.61 -0.15 -12.99
CA VAL A 27 2.81 0.24 -14.39
C VAL A 27 3.43 1.64 -14.50
N ALA A 28 2.98 2.60 -13.70
CA ALA A 28 3.58 3.94 -13.67
C ALA A 28 5.06 3.88 -13.26
N VAL A 29 5.38 3.15 -12.19
CA VAL A 29 6.76 2.88 -11.75
C VAL A 29 7.56 2.24 -12.89
N ALA A 30 7.09 1.15 -13.48
CA ALA A 30 7.79 0.49 -14.59
C ALA A 30 8.07 1.45 -15.76
N ALA A 31 7.05 2.21 -16.18
CA ALA A 31 7.16 3.14 -17.29
C ALA A 31 8.09 4.32 -17.00
N THR A 32 8.08 4.84 -15.79
CA THR A 32 8.91 6.00 -15.41
C THR A 32 10.38 5.61 -15.30
N TYR A 33 10.67 4.51 -14.58
CA TYR A 33 12.03 4.00 -14.43
C TYR A 33 12.61 3.46 -15.75
N ALA A 34 11.77 3.08 -16.72
CA ALA A 34 12.23 2.72 -18.06
C ALA A 34 12.53 3.92 -18.97
N ARG A 35 11.90 5.08 -18.74
CA ARG A 35 12.02 6.25 -19.63
C ARG A 35 13.10 7.22 -19.21
N LEU A 36 13.28 7.42 -17.91
CA LEU A 36 14.17 8.46 -17.39
C LEU A 36 15.53 7.88 -17.03
N PRO A 37 16.61 8.69 -17.06
CA PRO A 37 17.94 8.22 -16.69
C PRO A 37 18.00 7.92 -15.18
N PRO A 38 18.75 6.88 -14.75
CA PRO A 38 18.84 6.47 -13.34
C PRO A 38 19.25 7.58 -12.38
N SER A 39 20.07 8.53 -12.85
CA SER A 39 20.49 9.71 -12.08
C SER A 39 19.35 10.64 -11.66
N SER A 40 18.14 10.45 -12.21
CA SER A 40 16.94 11.20 -11.82
C SER A 40 16.25 10.64 -10.58
N PHE A 41 16.68 9.46 -10.13
CA PHE A 41 16.00 8.68 -9.09
C PHE A 41 16.86 8.54 -7.85
N TYR A 42 16.18 8.35 -6.72
CA TYR A 42 16.82 8.07 -5.44
C TYR A 42 17.28 6.60 -5.37
N ASN A 43 18.58 6.38 -5.19
CA ASN A 43 19.22 5.07 -4.93
C ASN A 43 18.88 3.94 -5.93
N VAL A 44 18.83 4.27 -7.22
CA VAL A 44 18.67 3.32 -8.33
C VAL A 44 19.80 3.51 -9.33
N SER A 45 20.41 2.41 -9.78
CA SER A 45 21.54 2.46 -10.72
C SER A 45 21.18 1.96 -12.13
N GLU A 46 20.16 1.10 -12.23
CA GLU A 46 19.73 0.51 -13.49
C GLU A 46 18.68 1.37 -14.22
N GLY A 47 18.78 1.41 -15.55
CA GLY A 47 17.88 2.21 -16.41
C GLY A 47 17.21 1.38 -17.50
N GLY A 48 16.40 2.04 -18.33
CA GLY A 48 15.71 1.37 -19.43
C GLY A 48 14.72 0.29 -18.95
N ILE A 49 14.35 -0.63 -19.84
CA ILE A 49 13.34 -1.65 -19.53
C ILE A 49 13.73 -2.48 -18.29
N ASP A 50 15.01 -2.79 -18.13
CA ASP A 50 15.51 -3.56 -16.98
C ASP A 50 15.37 -2.78 -15.67
N GLY A 51 15.73 -1.50 -15.62
CA GLY A 51 15.48 -0.63 -14.47
C GLY A 51 13.99 -0.48 -14.15
N GLY A 52 13.15 -0.35 -15.18
CA GLY A 52 11.69 -0.28 -15.06
C GLY A 52 11.08 -1.54 -14.44
N LEU A 53 11.34 -2.71 -15.03
CA LEU A 53 10.86 -3.99 -14.52
C LEU A 53 11.47 -4.32 -13.15
N GLY A 54 12.73 -3.96 -12.94
CA GLY A 54 13.42 -4.10 -11.68
C GLY A 54 12.73 -3.31 -10.56
N ARG A 55 12.42 -2.03 -10.76
CA ARG A 55 11.69 -1.27 -9.74
C ARG A 55 10.25 -1.72 -9.57
N ALA A 56 9.57 -2.15 -10.61
CA ALA A 56 8.25 -2.77 -10.45
C ALA A 56 8.31 -4.04 -9.59
N LEU A 57 9.37 -4.85 -9.75
CA LEU A 57 9.61 -6.02 -8.91
C LEU A 57 9.85 -5.63 -7.45
N VAL A 58 10.70 -4.63 -7.17
CA VAL A 58 10.92 -4.16 -5.79
C VAL A 58 9.66 -3.53 -5.19
N TYR A 59 8.89 -2.77 -5.97
CA TYR A 59 7.58 -2.22 -5.56
C TYR A 59 6.57 -3.34 -5.22
N SER A 60 6.60 -4.46 -5.95
CA SER A 60 5.74 -5.61 -5.61
C SER A 60 6.05 -6.21 -4.24
N ASN A 61 7.23 -5.94 -3.67
CA ASN A 61 7.61 -6.39 -2.34
C ASN A 61 7.06 -5.43 -1.30
N PHE A 62 7.45 -4.15 -1.35
CA PHE A 62 6.89 -3.09 -0.52
C PHE A 62 6.33 -2.00 -1.42
N PRO A 63 5.01 -1.71 -1.35
CA PRO A 63 4.06 -2.08 -0.29
C PRO A 63 3.20 -3.32 -0.62
N VAL A 64 3.25 -3.83 -1.86
CA VAL A 64 2.21 -4.72 -2.40
C VAL A 64 2.15 -6.08 -1.70
N ALA A 65 3.28 -6.67 -1.28
CA ALA A 65 3.27 -7.95 -0.58
C ALA A 65 2.54 -7.88 0.76
N LEU A 66 2.63 -6.75 1.46
CA LEU A 66 1.92 -6.50 2.71
C LEU A 66 0.41 -6.30 2.45
N ILE A 67 0.04 -5.50 1.44
CA ILE A 67 -1.37 -5.37 1.02
C ILE A 67 -1.97 -6.73 0.64
N ALA A 68 -1.19 -7.59 -0.04
CA ALA A 68 -1.61 -8.92 -0.44
C ALA A 68 -1.98 -9.82 0.76
N LEU A 69 -1.40 -9.61 1.95
CA LEU A 69 -1.79 -10.35 3.16
C LEU A 69 -3.26 -10.11 3.53
N ALA A 70 -3.72 -8.86 3.41
CA ALA A 70 -5.11 -8.51 3.67
C ALA A 70 -6.06 -9.13 2.63
N VAL A 71 -5.67 -9.11 1.36
CA VAL A 71 -6.44 -9.73 0.27
C VAL A 71 -6.51 -11.26 0.44
N ALA A 72 -5.42 -11.90 0.83
CA ALA A 72 -5.35 -13.34 1.07
C ALA A 72 -6.38 -13.78 2.13
N ALA A 73 -6.54 -13.01 3.23
CA ALA A 73 -7.53 -13.31 4.25
C ALA A 73 -8.98 -13.25 3.73
N LEU A 74 -9.31 -12.27 2.88
CA LEU A 74 -10.64 -12.20 2.25
C LEU A 74 -10.87 -13.36 1.28
N VAL A 75 -9.88 -13.69 0.47
CA VAL A 75 -9.96 -14.79 -0.51
C VAL A 75 -10.09 -16.15 0.19
N ALA A 76 -9.33 -16.38 1.26
CA ALA A 76 -9.42 -17.58 2.08
C ALA A 76 -10.81 -17.73 2.73
N ASP A 77 -11.36 -16.64 3.29
CA ASP A 77 -12.74 -16.65 3.84
C ASP A 77 -13.78 -16.85 2.74
N ARG A 78 -13.55 -16.35 1.53
CA ARG A 78 -14.49 -16.45 0.40
C ARG A 78 -14.53 -17.83 -0.22
N LEU A 79 -13.39 -18.46 -0.44
CA LEU A 79 -13.29 -19.81 -1.00
C LEU A 79 -13.71 -20.86 0.01
N ASP A 80 -13.27 -20.73 1.26
CA ASP A 80 -13.60 -21.66 2.36
C ASP A 80 -13.25 -23.13 2.07
N GLU A 81 -12.13 -23.33 1.36
CA GLU A 81 -11.60 -24.64 0.94
C GLU A 81 -10.20 -24.88 1.53
N ARG A 82 -9.92 -26.11 1.98
CA ARG A 82 -8.61 -26.46 2.60
C ARG A 82 -7.41 -26.17 1.70
N LEU A 83 -7.53 -26.44 0.41
CA LEU A 83 -6.45 -26.20 -0.54
C LEU A 83 -6.18 -24.70 -0.71
N SER A 84 -7.24 -23.89 -0.79
CA SER A 84 -7.14 -22.43 -0.86
C SER A 84 -6.58 -21.83 0.43
N ASP A 85 -6.92 -22.41 1.58
CA ASP A 85 -6.34 -22.01 2.87
C ASP A 85 -4.84 -22.32 2.92
N ALA A 86 -4.42 -23.53 2.53
CA ALA A 86 -3.01 -23.89 2.46
C ALA A 86 -2.24 -22.99 1.48
N ALA A 87 -2.78 -22.74 0.30
CA ALA A 87 -2.19 -21.84 -0.68
C ALA A 87 -2.10 -20.40 -0.16
N SER A 88 -3.10 -19.92 0.59
CA SER A 88 -3.08 -18.59 1.22
C SER A 88 -2.00 -18.50 2.29
N VAL A 89 -1.81 -19.55 3.10
CA VAL A 89 -0.72 -19.60 4.10
C VAL A 89 0.66 -19.57 3.42
N VAL A 90 0.84 -20.33 2.34
CA VAL A 90 2.09 -20.30 1.56
C VAL A 90 2.32 -18.91 0.97
N ALA A 91 1.28 -18.30 0.37
CA ALA A 91 1.37 -16.95 -0.18
C ALA A 91 1.77 -15.92 0.88
N VAL A 92 1.14 -15.98 2.07
CA VAL A 92 1.46 -15.13 3.22
C VAL A 92 2.91 -15.32 3.65
N ALA A 93 3.39 -16.57 3.76
CA ALA A 93 4.77 -16.85 4.14
C ALA A 93 5.78 -16.27 3.13
N LEU A 94 5.50 -16.40 1.83
CA LEU A 94 6.32 -15.81 0.75
C LEU A 94 6.31 -14.28 0.82
N CYS A 95 5.14 -13.66 0.99
CA CYS A 95 5.01 -12.21 1.11
C CYS A 95 5.78 -11.65 2.32
N LEU A 96 5.74 -12.35 3.46
CA LEU A 96 6.40 -11.91 4.70
C LEU A 96 7.93 -11.86 4.60
N VAL A 97 8.53 -12.51 3.58
CA VAL A 97 9.96 -12.39 3.30
C VAL A 97 10.36 -10.93 2.99
N VAL A 98 9.43 -10.04 2.62
CA VAL A 98 9.71 -8.61 2.49
C VAL A 98 10.35 -7.98 3.73
N ALA A 99 10.04 -8.50 4.93
CA ALA A 99 10.59 -8.01 6.18
C ALA A 99 12.01 -8.55 6.47
N ALA A 100 12.54 -9.46 5.65
CA ALA A 100 13.89 -9.99 5.83
C ALA A 100 14.94 -8.94 5.41
N PRO A 101 16.08 -8.85 6.13
CA PRO A 101 17.16 -7.92 5.79
C PRO A 101 17.63 -8.09 4.34
N GLY A 102 17.82 -6.96 3.64
CA GLY A 102 18.34 -6.92 2.27
C GLY A 102 17.31 -7.23 1.18
N VAL A 103 16.05 -7.51 1.51
CA VAL A 103 14.99 -7.69 0.50
C VAL A 103 14.55 -6.33 -0.04
N VAL A 104 14.19 -5.39 0.85
CA VAL A 104 13.97 -3.99 0.50
C VAL A 104 14.94 -3.15 1.33
N ASP A 105 15.80 -2.38 0.65
CA ASP A 105 16.72 -1.45 1.30
C ASP A 105 16.59 -0.07 0.65
N GLN A 106 16.46 0.97 1.46
CA GLN A 106 16.33 2.35 0.97
C GLN A 106 17.63 2.87 0.39
N ASN A 107 18.76 2.28 0.76
CA ASN A 107 20.07 2.64 0.23
C ASN A 107 20.40 1.94 -1.08
N ASP A 108 19.59 0.95 -1.48
CA ASP A 108 19.77 0.17 -2.70
C ASP A 108 18.40 -0.37 -3.13
N LEU A 109 17.76 0.37 -4.03
CA LEU A 109 16.45 0.05 -4.57
C LEU A 109 16.52 -0.74 -5.88
N ASP A 110 17.71 -1.20 -6.30
CA ASP A 110 17.83 -2.08 -7.45
C ASP A 110 17.27 -3.47 -7.14
N ALA A 111 16.77 -4.12 -8.19
CA ALA A 111 16.18 -5.45 -8.08
C ALA A 111 17.22 -6.52 -7.76
N LYS A 112 16.86 -7.39 -6.81
CA LYS A 112 17.67 -8.50 -6.32
C LYS A 112 16.92 -9.81 -6.54
N ALA A 113 17.65 -10.91 -6.65
CA ALA A 113 17.03 -12.24 -6.77
C ALA A 113 16.07 -12.55 -5.60
N LEU A 114 16.39 -12.05 -4.40
CA LEU A 114 15.54 -12.17 -3.21
C LEU A 114 14.15 -11.53 -3.40
N ASN A 115 14.02 -10.50 -4.25
CA ASN A 115 12.73 -9.86 -4.50
C ASN A 115 11.72 -10.76 -5.22
N ALA A 116 12.18 -11.83 -5.87
CA ALA A 116 11.31 -12.81 -6.50
C ALA A 116 10.42 -13.53 -5.46
N ILE A 117 10.88 -13.69 -4.21
CA ILE A 117 10.16 -14.47 -3.21
C ILE A 117 8.85 -13.79 -2.80
N PRO A 118 8.82 -12.52 -2.33
CA PRO A 118 7.56 -11.83 -2.05
C PRO A 118 6.70 -11.65 -3.30
N PHE A 119 7.34 -11.42 -4.45
CA PHE A 119 6.64 -11.31 -5.74
C PHE A 119 5.82 -12.56 -6.07
N PHE A 120 6.38 -13.77 -5.91
CA PHE A 120 5.63 -15.01 -6.09
C PHE A 120 4.51 -15.17 -5.06
N GLY A 121 4.70 -14.67 -3.83
CA GLY A 121 3.62 -14.56 -2.85
C GLY A 121 2.45 -13.70 -3.37
N VAL A 122 2.74 -12.51 -3.88
CA VAL A 122 1.76 -11.59 -4.48
C VAL A 122 1.03 -12.25 -5.66
N LEU A 123 1.77 -12.87 -6.58
CA LEU A 123 1.19 -13.58 -7.72
C LEU A 123 0.26 -14.71 -7.28
N LEU A 124 0.61 -15.45 -6.23
CA LEU A 124 -0.24 -16.52 -5.70
C LEU A 124 -1.53 -15.96 -5.11
N VAL A 125 -1.50 -14.85 -4.36
CA VAL A 125 -2.72 -14.19 -3.87
C VAL A 125 -3.57 -13.66 -5.02
N LEU A 126 -2.95 -13.07 -6.05
CA LEU A 126 -3.65 -12.60 -7.25
C LEU A 126 -4.33 -13.77 -7.98
N ALA A 127 -3.63 -14.89 -8.18
CA ALA A 127 -4.17 -16.10 -8.79
C ALA A 127 -5.35 -16.67 -7.98
N LEU A 128 -5.22 -16.73 -6.65
CA LEU A 128 -6.32 -17.16 -5.77
C LEU A 128 -7.51 -16.20 -5.86
N THR A 129 -7.26 -14.88 -5.99
CA THR A 129 -8.32 -13.88 -6.21
C THR A 129 -9.06 -14.15 -7.51
N VAL A 130 -8.33 -14.38 -8.62
CA VAL A 130 -8.92 -14.71 -9.93
C VAL A 130 -9.74 -16.00 -9.88
N VAL A 131 -9.21 -17.05 -9.24
CA VAL A 131 -9.92 -18.32 -9.05
C VAL A 131 -11.20 -18.11 -8.24
N ALA A 132 -11.16 -17.33 -7.16
CA ALA A 132 -12.33 -17.03 -6.34
C ALA A 132 -13.40 -16.26 -7.13
N VAL A 133 -12.99 -15.27 -7.95
CA VAL A 133 -13.90 -14.55 -8.85
C VAL A 133 -14.49 -15.49 -9.91
N GLY A 134 -13.69 -16.36 -10.51
CA GLY A 134 -14.16 -17.31 -11.54
C GLY A 134 -15.16 -18.33 -10.99
N ARG A 135 -14.99 -18.79 -9.74
CA ARG A 135 -15.87 -19.79 -9.11
C ARG A 135 -17.12 -19.20 -8.48
N ALA A 136 -17.00 -18.03 -7.85
CA ALA A 136 -18.06 -17.49 -6.98
C ALA A 136 -18.52 -16.08 -7.38
N GLY A 137 -17.95 -15.50 -8.44
CA GLY A 137 -18.19 -14.12 -8.85
C GLY A 137 -17.63 -13.08 -7.86
N LEU A 138 -17.86 -11.80 -8.16
CA LEU A 138 -17.41 -10.68 -7.33
C LEU A 138 -18.16 -10.55 -5.98
N GLY A 139 -19.25 -11.27 -5.79
CA GLY A 139 -20.16 -11.10 -4.65
C GLY A 139 -21.06 -9.85 -4.78
N ARG A 140 -21.97 -9.69 -3.81
CA ARG A 140 -22.92 -8.57 -3.76
C ARG A 140 -22.22 -7.30 -3.28
N SER A 141 -22.62 -6.15 -3.82
CA SER A 141 -22.15 -4.86 -3.33
C SER A 141 -22.54 -4.68 -1.87
N THR A 142 -21.59 -4.23 -1.06
CA THR A 142 -21.85 -3.84 0.32
C THR A 142 -22.69 -2.55 0.34
N PRO A 143 -23.88 -2.54 0.97
CA PRO A 143 -24.73 -1.36 1.04
C PRO A 143 -24.02 -0.22 1.79
N PRO A 144 -24.43 1.05 1.56
CA PRO A 144 -23.88 2.18 2.29
C PRO A 144 -23.95 2.00 3.80
N ARG A 145 -22.90 2.42 4.51
CA ARG A 145 -22.82 2.36 5.98
C ARG A 145 -22.57 3.76 6.57
N PRO A 146 -22.97 4.02 7.83
CA PRO A 146 -22.77 5.33 8.47
C PRO A 146 -21.32 5.83 8.48
N GLY A 147 -20.34 4.92 8.47
CA GLY A 147 -18.91 5.27 8.42
C GLY A 147 -18.34 5.47 7.01
N ASP A 148 -19.14 5.32 5.95
CA ASP A 148 -18.67 5.51 4.57
C ASP A 148 -18.30 6.99 4.27
N PRO A 149 -19.03 8.02 4.74
CA PRO A 149 -18.62 9.41 4.56
C PRO A 149 -17.24 9.73 5.13
N VAL A 150 -16.92 9.21 6.32
CA VAL A 150 -15.60 9.38 6.95
C VAL A 150 -14.52 8.69 6.12
N ARG A 151 -14.78 7.47 5.63
CA ARG A 151 -13.85 6.76 4.73
C ARG A 151 -13.59 7.55 3.46
N LEU A 152 -14.63 8.13 2.86
CA LEU A 152 -14.50 8.94 1.64
C LEU A 152 -13.74 10.24 1.91
N ALA A 153 -14.01 10.92 3.02
CA ALA A 153 -13.27 12.11 3.41
C ALA A 153 -11.78 11.82 3.63
N LEU A 154 -11.45 10.74 4.36
CA LEU A 154 -10.06 10.30 4.54
C LEU A 154 -9.40 9.91 3.22
N ALA A 155 -10.10 9.17 2.35
CA ALA A 155 -9.59 8.80 1.05
C ALA A 155 -9.32 10.03 0.16
N ALA A 156 -10.20 11.04 0.20
CA ALA A 156 -10.02 12.28 -0.53
C ALA A 156 -8.83 13.08 0.00
N LEU A 157 -8.67 13.20 1.33
CA LEU A 157 -7.52 13.87 1.93
C LEU A 157 -6.19 13.18 1.57
N LEU A 158 -6.16 11.85 1.62
CA LEU A 158 -5.00 11.06 1.22
C LEU A 158 -4.69 11.24 -0.27
N ALA A 159 -5.71 11.23 -1.13
CA ALA A 159 -5.53 11.45 -2.57
C ALA A 159 -5.01 12.87 -2.88
N LEU A 160 -5.47 13.88 -2.14
CA LEU A 160 -4.96 15.26 -2.26
C LEU A 160 -3.52 15.37 -1.79
N ALA A 161 -3.16 14.74 -0.67
CA ALA A 161 -1.78 14.71 -0.18
C ALA A 161 -0.83 13.95 -1.13
N ALA A 162 -1.34 12.94 -1.82
CA ALA A 162 -0.57 12.12 -2.75
C ALA A 162 -0.22 12.81 -4.07
N ILE A 163 -0.83 13.95 -4.38
CA ILE A 163 -0.66 14.64 -5.67
C ILE A 163 0.82 14.79 -6.08
N PRO A 164 1.73 15.38 -5.26
CA PRO A 164 3.14 15.49 -5.63
C PRO A 164 3.79 14.14 -5.96
N TRP A 165 3.56 13.10 -5.15
CA TRP A 165 4.15 11.78 -5.37
C TRP A 165 3.60 11.08 -6.61
N LEU A 166 2.32 11.22 -6.91
CA LEU A 166 1.72 10.66 -8.12
C LEU A 166 2.31 11.29 -9.39
N PHE A 167 2.62 12.58 -9.36
CA PHE A 167 3.35 13.24 -10.44
C PHE A 167 4.79 12.72 -10.55
N ALA A 168 5.49 12.62 -9.43
CA ALA A 168 6.85 12.06 -9.39
C ALA A 168 6.92 10.62 -9.92
N GLU A 169 5.94 9.77 -9.57
CA GLU A 169 5.81 8.40 -10.07
C GLU A 169 5.54 8.32 -11.56
N LEU A 170 4.90 9.34 -12.14
CA LEU A 170 4.70 9.48 -13.58
C LEU A 170 5.90 10.15 -14.28
N GLY A 171 6.90 10.60 -13.51
CA GLY A 171 8.12 11.22 -14.02
C GLY A 171 7.97 12.70 -14.36
N PHE A 172 7.07 13.40 -13.67
CA PHE A 172 6.84 14.83 -13.82
C PHE A 172 6.95 15.52 -12.47
N TYR A 173 7.40 16.78 -12.45
CA TYR A 173 7.25 17.61 -11.26
C TYR A 173 5.85 18.22 -11.24
N VAL A 174 5.31 18.47 -10.05
CA VAL A 174 3.93 18.93 -9.92
C VAL A 174 3.81 20.44 -10.10
N ASP A 175 4.88 21.18 -9.82
CA ASP A 175 5.02 22.62 -10.10
C ASP A 175 4.99 22.98 -11.59
N ASP A 176 5.38 22.06 -12.47
CA ASP A 176 5.24 22.19 -13.93
C ASP A 176 3.77 22.38 -14.37
N VAL A 177 2.80 22.03 -13.50
CA VAL A 177 1.37 22.21 -13.79
C VAL A 177 0.89 23.59 -13.35
N PRO A 178 0.29 24.39 -14.25
CA PRO A 178 -0.21 25.72 -13.93
C PRO A 178 -1.11 25.75 -12.69
N GLY A 179 -0.71 26.54 -11.69
CA GLY A 179 -1.44 26.73 -10.44
C GLY A 179 -1.09 25.74 -9.32
N LEU A 180 -0.52 24.57 -9.63
CA LEU A 180 -0.15 23.59 -8.60
C LEU A 180 1.15 23.93 -7.88
N GLY A 181 2.12 24.58 -8.55
CA GLY A 181 3.36 25.04 -7.91
C GLY A 181 3.17 26.09 -6.81
N ALA A 182 2.00 26.73 -6.72
CA ALA A 182 1.67 27.59 -5.58
C ALA A 182 1.29 26.78 -4.32
N VAL A 183 0.76 25.56 -4.52
CA VAL A 183 0.25 24.67 -3.48
C VAL A 183 1.33 23.69 -3.04
N PHE A 184 1.97 23.02 -4.00
CA PHE A 184 2.96 21.97 -3.78
C PHE A 184 4.34 22.41 -4.25
N MET A 185 5.36 22.04 -3.48
CA MET A 185 6.78 22.16 -3.80
C MET A 185 7.26 20.85 -4.43
N SER A 186 8.11 20.87 -5.46
CA SER A 186 8.65 19.64 -6.03
C SER A 186 10.04 19.73 -6.66
N ASP A 187 10.25 20.61 -7.64
CA ASP A 187 11.45 20.65 -8.47
C ASP A 187 12.60 21.45 -7.85
N GLU A 188 12.42 22.05 -6.68
CA GLU A 188 13.47 22.84 -6.05
C GLU A 188 14.60 21.93 -5.55
N ILE A 189 15.86 22.34 -5.76
CA ILE A 189 17.01 21.58 -5.27
C ILE A 189 17.14 21.81 -3.76
N VAL A 190 16.95 20.75 -2.99
CA VAL A 190 17.07 20.73 -1.54
C VAL A 190 18.08 19.64 -1.17
N PRO A 191 19.37 19.98 -1.05
CA PRO A 191 20.44 19.01 -0.86
C PRO A 191 20.26 18.21 0.43
N GLU A 192 20.47 16.89 0.34
CA GLU A 192 20.54 16.00 1.50
C GLU A 192 21.94 15.37 1.62
N PRO A 193 22.35 14.90 2.82
CA PRO A 193 23.64 14.23 2.98
C PRO A 193 23.79 13.06 1.99
N GLY A 194 24.78 13.14 1.08
CA GLY A 194 25.00 12.14 0.03
C GLY A 194 24.25 12.40 -1.29
N HIS A 195 23.33 13.35 -1.33
CA HIS A 195 22.50 13.68 -2.50
C HIS A 195 22.46 15.20 -2.73
N PRO A 196 23.53 15.80 -3.30
CA PRO A 196 23.65 17.26 -3.43
C PRO A 196 22.63 17.87 -4.40
N ASP A 197 22.16 17.10 -5.36
CA ASP A 197 21.24 17.54 -6.41
C ASP A 197 19.79 17.04 -6.19
N LEU A 198 19.48 16.56 -4.97
CA LEU A 198 18.15 16.03 -4.65
C LEU A 198 17.11 17.14 -4.75
N ARG A 199 15.97 16.80 -5.34
CA ARG A 199 14.83 17.70 -5.48
C ARG A 199 13.89 17.56 -4.28
N ALA A 200 13.07 18.58 -4.02
CA ALA A 200 12.16 18.61 -2.88
C ALA A 200 11.26 17.36 -2.86
N VAL A 201 10.69 17.05 -4.02
CA VAL A 201 10.05 15.77 -4.34
C VAL A 201 10.80 15.20 -5.54
N HIS A 202 11.71 14.25 -5.30
CA HIS A 202 12.50 13.66 -6.37
C HIS A 202 11.61 12.85 -7.34
N LEU A 203 12.04 12.64 -8.58
CA LEU A 203 11.27 11.78 -9.49
C LEU A 203 11.34 10.31 -9.02
N GLY A 204 10.36 9.53 -9.45
CA GLY A 204 10.25 8.11 -9.12
C GLY A 204 9.31 7.85 -7.94
N HIS A 205 9.52 6.70 -7.30
CA HIS A 205 8.59 6.16 -6.32
C HIS A 205 8.93 6.63 -4.89
N HIS A 206 7.88 6.94 -4.13
CA HIS A 206 7.95 7.56 -2.80
C HIS A 206 7.23 6.71 -1.75
N HIS A 207 7.78 6.69 -0.53
CA HIS A 207 7.12 6.00 0.58
C HIS A 207 5.84 6.70 1.04
N GLY A 208 5.65 7.98 0.72
CA GLY A 208 4.38 8.67 0.85
C GLY A 208 3.27 8.00 0.02
N THR A 209 3.56 7.60 -1.22
CA THR A 209 2.60 6.81 -2.03
C THR A 209 2.31 5.47 -1.38
N ASP A 210 3.32 4.78 -0.84
CA ASP A 210 3.14 3.52 -0.13
C ASP A 210 2.18 3.67 1.05
N GLY A 211 2.36 4.75 1.80
CA GLY A 211 1.48 5.12 2.90
C GLY A 211 0.02 5.29 2.46
N VAL A 212 -0.19 6.01 1.36
CA VAL A 212 -1.51 6.22 0.76
C VAL A 212 -2.12 4.90 0.28
N LEU A 213 -1.35 4.06 -0.41
CA LEU A 213 -1.81 2.74 -0.87
C LEU A 213 -2.23 1.83 0.29
N PHE A 214 -1.47 1.81 1.39
CA PHE A 214 -1.86 1.09 2.59
C PHE A 214 -3.17 1.61 3.18
N ALA A 215 -3.27 2.93 3.36
CA ALA A 215 -4.45 3.54 3.98
C ALA A 215 -5.71 3.34 3.11
N LEU A 216 -5.64 3.59 1.81
CA LEU A 216 -6.76 3.37 0.88
C LEU A 216 -7.18 1.90 0.82
N SER A 217 -6.20 0.97 0.77
CA SER A 217 -6.46 -0.46 0.82
C SER A 217 -7.15 -0.85 2.13
N ALA A 218 -6.72 -0.29 3.26
CA ALA A 218 -7.33 -0.57 4.55
C ALA A 218 -8.79 -0.09 4.61
N LEU A 219 -9.04 1.15 4.16
CA LEU A 219 -10.38 1.74 4.13
C LEU A 219 -11.34 0.91 3.27
N VAL A 220 -10.93 0.52 2.06
CA VAL A 220 -11.80 -0.22 1.13
C VAL A 220 -12.02 -1.67 1.57
N LEU A 221 -10.98 -2.38 2.01
CA LEU A 221 -11.08 -3.78 2.44
C LEU A 221 -11.84 -3.91 3.78
N SER A 222 -11.77 -2.90 4.67
CA SER A 222 -12.50 -2.91 5.95
C SER A 222 -14.01 -3.05 5.79
N ARG A 223 -14.58 -2.69 4.63
CA ARG A 223 -16.02 -2.82 4.35
C ARG A 223 -16.46 -4.28 4.36
N GLU A 224 -15.57 -5.22 4.12
CA GLU A 224 -15.90 -6.64 4.01
C GLU A 224 -15.83 -7.41 5.33
N LEU A 225 -15.28 -6.81 6.40
CA LEU A 225 -15.12 -7.45 7.71
C LEU A 225 -16.44 -8.03 8.25
N ALA A 226 -17.56 -7.31 8.13
CA ALA A 226 -18.85 -7.76 8.64
C ALA A 226 -19.40 -8.98 7.88
N ALA A 227 -19.05 -9.12 6.60
CA ALA A 227 -19.49 -10.20 5.72
C ALA A 227 -18.64 -11.48 5.87
N MET A 228 -17.46 -11.38 6.51
CA MET A 228 -16.62 -12.54 6.77
C MET A 228 -17.32 -13.60 7.64
N ARG A 229 -17.04 -14.86 7.35
CA ARG A 229 -17.66 -16.03 7.99
C ARG A 229 -16.86 -16.54 9.18
N ARG A 230 -15.53 -16.51 9.07
CA ARG A 230 -14.60 -17.07 10.05
C ARG A 230 -14.23 -16.02 11.11
N PRO A 231 -14.70 -16.14 12.38
CA PRO A 231 -14.56 -15.09 13.37
C PRO A 231 -13.11 -14.79 13.75
N ALA A 232 -12.25 -15.81 13.83
CA ALA A 232 -10.82 -15.64 14.12
C ALA A 232 -10.10 -14.90 13.00
N LEU A 233 -10.28 -15.35 11.74
CA LEU A 233 -9.69 -14.69 10.57
C LEU A 233 -10.17 -13.24 10.42
N ARG A 234 -11.46 -13.00 10.69
CA ARG A 234 -12.04 -11.65 10.73
C ARG A 234 -11.39 -10.77 11.80
N ALA A 235 -11.13 -11.29 12.99
CA ALA A 235 -10.47 -10.52 14.06
C ALA A 235 -9.01 -10.20 13.70
N VAL A 236 -8.28 -11.17 13.15
CA VAL A 236 -6.90 -10.98 12.67
C VAL A 236 -6.86 -9.95 11.55
N LEU A 237 -7.73 -10.07 10.53
CA LEU A 237 -7.80 -9.11 9.44
C LEU A 237 -8.19 -7.71 9.95
N ALA A 238 -9.16 -7.59 10.86
CA ALA A 238 -9.52 -6.30 11.44
C ALA A 238 -8.33 -5.64 12.16
N GLY A 239 -7.54 -6.41 12.92
CA GLY A 239 -6.32 -5.92 13.55
C GLY A 239 -5.29 -5.47 12.52
N TYR A 240 -5.05 -6.30 11.50
CA TYR A 240 -4.10 -6.01 10.43
C TYR A 240 -4.49 -4.77 9.61
N LEU A 241 -5.76 -4.63 9.22
CA LEU A 241 -6.25 -3.44 8.50
C LEU A 241 -6.17 -2.18 9.37
N SER A 242 -6.33 -2.30 10.69
CA SER A 242 -6.17 -1.16 11.60
C SER A 242 -4.70 -0.70 11.64
N LEU A 243 -3.77 -1.65 11.75
CA LEU A 243 -2.34 -1.36 11.67
C LEU A 243 -1.97 -0.77 10.31
N MET A 244 -2.42 -1.38 9.22
CA MET A 244 -2.18 -0.93 7.85
C MET A 244 -2.71 0.49 7.61
N LEU A 245 -3.89 0.83 8.14
CA LEU A 245 -4.44 2.18 8.04
C LEU A 245 -3.56 3.22 8.75
N VAL A 246 -3.21 2.94 10.02
CA VAL A 246 -2.44 3.90 10.84
C VAL A 246 -1.01 4.02 10.33
N TYR A 247 -0.37 2.90 10.02
CA TYR A 247 0.96 2.88 9.42
C TYR A 247 0.99 3.60 8.07
N GLY A 248 -0.05 3.39 7.25
CA GLY A 248 -0.18 4.09 5.97
C GLY A 248 -0.28 5.60 6.12
N ILE A 249 -1.16 6.07 7.03
CA ILE A 249 -1.30 7.49 7.34
C ILE A 249 0.01 8.07 7.91
N ALA A 250 0.69 7.33 8.78
CA ALA A 250 1.95 7.74 9.38
C ALA A 250 3.05 7.99 8.33
N ASN A 251 3.23 7.06 7.38
CA ASN A 251 4.21 7.21 6.29
C ASN A 251 3.84 8.38 5.36
N ALA A 252 2.57 8.48 4.96
CA ALA A 252 2.14 9.60 4.13
C ALA A 252 2.32 10.95 4.83
N LEU A 253 2.01 11.02 6.13
CA LEU A 253 2.20 12.24 6.91
C LEU A 253 3.67 12.61 7.06
N GLU A 254 4.53 11.63 7.34
CA GLU A 254 5.98 11.85 7.51
C GLU A 254 6.61 12.41 6.24
N ASP A 255 6.34 11.78 5.10
CA ASP A 255 6.87 12.19 3.81
C ASP A 255 6.33 13.57 3.41
N PHE A 256 5.01 13.78 3.55
CA PHE A 256 4.39 15.07 3.21
C PHE A 256 4.91 16.19 4.09
N TRP A 257 5.08 15.93 5.39
CA TRP A 257 5.62 16.89 6.33
C TRP A 257 7.05 17.27 5.98
N LEU A 258 7.89 16.28 5.67
CA LEU A 258 9.26 16.50 5.25
C LEU A 258 9.31 17.33 3.97
N GLU A 259 8.66 16.86 2.91
CA GLU A 259 8.79 17.45 1.58
C GLU A 259 8.06 18.78 1.40
N GLN A 260 6.89 18.96 2.04
CA GLN A 260 6.04 20.13 1.79
C GLN A 260 6.13 21.19 2.88
N LEU A 261 6.59 20.85 4.09
CA LEU A 261 6.70 21.80 5.21
C LEU A 261 8.14 22.03 5.64
N VAL A 262 8.94 20.97 5.80
CA VAL A 262 10.33 21.12 6.23
C VAL A 262 11.21 21.65 5.10
N LYS A 263 11.18 21.02 3.93
CA LYS A 263 11.97 21.48 2.76
C LYS A 263 11.55 22.85 2.24
N ARG A 264 10.34 23.31 2.61
CA ARG A 264 9.80 24.65 2.30
C ARG A 264 10.09 25.70 3.38
N ASP A 265 10.90 25.37 4.39
CA ASP A 265 11.22 26.23 5.53
C ASP A 265 9.99 26.74 6.31
N VAL A 266 8.84 26.06 6.22
CA VAL A 266 7.65 26.39 7.02
C VAL A 266 7.87 25.99 8.49
N THR A 267 8.64 24.92 8.70
CA THR A 267 9.01 24.43 10.04
C THR A 267 10.35 23.72 9.99
N SER A 268 11.14 23.82 11.07
CA SER A 268 12.37 23.03 11.23
C SER A 268 12.14 21.69 11.95
N PHE A 269 10.91 21.45 12.43
CA PHE A 269 10.58 20.23 13.15
C PHE A 269 10.44 19.07 12.16
N LYS A 270 11.25 18.03 12.31
CA LYS A 270 11.13 16.79 11.54
C LYS A 270 10.36 15.75 12.34
N LEU A 271 9.43 15.07 11.68
CA LEU A 271 8.81 13.87 12.26
C LEU A 271 9.87 12.75 12.33
N PRO A 272 9.79 11.86 13.34
CA PRO A 272 10.68 10.70 13.39
C PRO A 272 10.38 9.76 12.23
N GLY A 273 11.40 9.03 11.76
CA GLY A 273 11.24 8.09 10.66
C GLY A 273 10.33 6.92 11.04
N MET A 274 9.19 6.78 10.36
CA MET A 274 8.19 5.76 10.66
C MET A 274 8.27 4.55 9.74
N LEU A 275 9.13 4.60 8.72
CA LEU A 275 9.17 3.64 7.61
C LEU A 275 9.69 2.24 7.98
N ARG A 276 10.54 2.11 9.01
CA ARG A 276 11.09 0.83 9.45
C ARG A 276 10.55 0.47 10.84
N PRO A 277 9.87 -0.68 11.02
CA PRO A 277 9.51 -1.20 12.34
C PRO A 277 10.71 -1.30 13.26
N ASP A 278 10.64 -0.64 14.41
CA ASP A 278 11.66 -0.70 15.46
C ASP A 278 11.04 -0.56 16.86
N LEU A 279 11.80 -0.88 17.91
CA LEU A 279 11.43 -0.69 19.31
C LEU A 279 11.57 0.79 19.73
N ALA A 280 10.87 1.67 19.02
CA ALA A 280 10.92 3.12 19.22
C ALA A 280 9.57 3.71 19.67
N PRO A 281 9.54 4.87 20.37
CA PRO A 281 8.31 5.49 20.84
C PRO A 281 7.27 5.77 19.74
N GLU A 282 7.72 6.17 18.55
CA GLU A 282 6.88 6.40 17.37
C GLU A 282 6.14 5.14 16.92
N TRP A 283 6.79 3.99 16.96
CA TRP A 283 6.16 2.71 16.66
C TRP A 283 5.19 2.25 17.74
N ALA A 284 5.51 2.51 19.01
CA ALA A 284 4.56 2.29 20.10
C ALA A 284 3.29 3.15 19.90
N ALA A 285 3.44 4.39 19.43
CA ALA A 285 2.31 5.26 19.10
C ALA A 285 1.49 4.73 17.91
N ILE A 286 2.13 4.24 16.85
CA ILE A 286 1.46 3.60 15.70
C ILE A 286 0.65 2.38 16.16
N VAL A 287 1.26 1.49 16.96
CA VAL A 287 0.59 0.28 17.48
C VAL A 287 -0.58 0.64 18.39
N LEU A 288 -0.41 1.64 19.27
CA LEU A 288 -1.48 2.10 20.15
C LEU A 288 -2.64 2.70 19.35
N ALA A 289 -2.36 3.57 18.38
CA ALA A 289 -3.37 4.16 17.51
C ALA A 289 -4.08 3.08 16.68
N ALA A 290 -3.36 2.06 16.18
CA ALA A 290 -3.94 0.92 15.50
C ALA A 290 -4.87 0.11 16.41
N ALA A 291 -4.51 -0.09 17.68
CA ALA A 291 -5.37 -0.75 18.66
C ALA A 291 -6.64 0.07 18.93
N LEU A 292 -6.56 1.41 18.98
CA LEU A 292 -7.73 2.28 19.10
C LEU A 292 -8.64 2.17 17.86
N VAL A 293 -8.08 2.22 16.65
CA VAL A 293 -8.84 2.01 15.40
C VAL A 293 -9.50 0.64 15.40
N TYR A 294 -8.79 -0.40 15.84
CA TYR A 294 -9.36 -1.73 15.99
C TYR A 294 -10.57 -1.68 16.91
N VAL A 295 -10.42 -1.18 18.15
CA VAL A 295 -11.49 -1.19 19.16
C VAL A 295 -12.71 -0.36 18.73
N PHE A 296 -12.48 0.83 18.19
CA PHE A 296 -13.54 1.82 17.97
C PHE A 296 -14.12 1.85 16.55
N ALA A 297 -13.39 1.36 15.55
CA ALA A 297 -13.83 1.44 14.15
C ALA A 297 -13.99 0.07 13.47
N PHE A 298 -13.03 -0.85 13.66
CA PHE A 298 -12.97 -2.10 12.89
C PHE A 298 -13.36 -3.35 13.69
N ARG A 299 -13.57 -3.23 15.01
CA ARG A 299 -13.93 -4.34 15.88
C ARG A 299 -15.20 -5.00 15.34
N PRO A 300 -15.17 -6.31 15.06
CA PRO A 300 -16.37 -7.01 14.66
C PRO A 300 -17.38 -6.98 15.83
N ALA A 301 -18.59 -6.46 15.58
CA ALA A 301 -19.67 -6.60 16.54
C ALA A 301 -19.90 -8.10 16.85
N ALA A 302 -20.14 -8.42 18.12
CA ALA A 302 -20.59 -9.75 18.49
C ALA A 302 -21.88 -10.03 17.70
N ARG A 303 -21.91 -11.12 16.92
CA ARG A 303 -23.17 -11.58 16.34
C ARG A 303 -23.96 -12.18 17.52
N THR A 304 -24.92 -11.42 18.04
CA THR A 304 -25.96 -11.93 18.94
C THR A 304 -26.89 -12.86 18.19
#